data_AF-A0A024QCX9-F1
#
_entry.id   AF-A0A024QCX9-F1
#
_cell.length_a   1.000
_cell.length_b   1.000
_cell.length_c   1.000
_cell.angle_alpha   90.00
_cell.angle_beta   90.00
_cell.angle_gamma   90.00
#
_symmetry.space_group_name_H-M   'P 1'
#
loop_
_entity.id
_entity.type
_entity.pdbx_description
1 polymer ?
#
loop_
_entity_poly.entity_id
_entity_poly.type
_entity_poly.pdbx_seq_one_letter_code
_entity_poly.pdbx_strand_id
1 'polypeptide(L)' 'MLTKVQIHDDNHSYQGLALAPVSVLPAYQNQGVGSALINNALQTAQQLNHAVVIVMGHATYYPRFGFEPASKYNIAAPYE' A
#
# COMPACT_ATOMS: atom_id res chain seq x y z
N MET A 1 -8.18 -5.61 0.17
CA MET A 1 -6.80 -5.57 -0.35
C MET A 1 -6.45 -4.17 -0.80
N LEU A 2 -7.13 -3.55 -1.79
CA LEU A 2 -6.97 -2.12 -2.09
C LEU A 2 -8.28 -1.37 -1.81
N THR A 3 -8.21 -0.36 -0.95
CA THR A 3 -9.36 0.49 -0.57
C THR A 3 -9.06 1.93 -0.95
N LYS A 4 -10.04 2.64 -1.54
CA LYS A 4 -9.88 4.07 -1.83
C LYS A 4 -9.67 4.87 -0.54
N VAL A 5 -8.69 5.75 -0.55
CA VAL A 5 -8.41 6.68 0.53
C VAL A 5 -8.20 8.08 -0.02
N GLN A 6 -8.31 9.06 0.86
CA GLN A 6 -7.96 10.45 0.57
C GLN A 6 -6.71 10.82 1.34
N ILE A 7 -5.83 11.55 0.68
CA ILE A 7 -4.64 12.17 1.27
C ILE A 7 -4.90 13.67 1.21
N HIS A 8 -4.77 14.34 2.33
CA HIS A 8 -5.11 15.76 2.45
C HIS A 8 -3.86 16.58 2.74
N ASP A 9 -3.76 17.74 2.11
CA ASP A 9 -2.95 18.87 2.58
C ASP A 9 -3.91 20.02 2.99
N ASP A 10 -3.37 21.20 3.35
CA ASP A 10 -4.17 22.34 3.80
C ASP A 10 -5.25 22.81 2.80
N ASN A 11 -5.05 22.57 1.50
CA ASN A 11 -5.87 23.13 0.42
C ASN A 11 -6.39 22.09 -0.59
N HIS A 12 -5.90 20.85 -0.57
CA HIS A 12 -6.18 19.84 -1.58
C HIS A 12 -6.49 18.46 -0.99
N SER A 13 -7.25 17.68 -1.76
CA SER A 13 -7.52 16.27 -1.51
C SER A 13 -7.06 15.46 -2.71
N TYR A 14 -6.17 14.50 -2.47
CA TYR A 14 -5.63 13.58 -3.46
C TYR A 14 -6.21 12.19 -3.26
N GLN A 15 -6.64 11.56 -4.35
CA GLN A 15 -7.10 10.16 -4.29
C GLN A 15 -5.91 9.21 -4.26
N GLY A 16 -5.96 8.24 -3.34
CA GLY A 16 -5.01 7.14 -3.26
C GLY A 16 -5.69 5.80 -2.99
N LEU A 17 -4.90 4.75 -2.93
CA LEU A 17 -5.34 3.43 -2.49
C LEU A 17 -4.56 3.01 -1.23
N ALA A 18 -5.24 2.42 -0.26
CA ALA A 18 -4.59 1.77 0.88
C ALA A 18 -4.51 0.25 0.64
N LEU A 19 -3.32 -0.31 0.78
CA LEU A 19 -3.08 -1.75 0.75
C LEU A 19 -3.38 -2.35 2.15
N ALA A 20 -4.62 -2.71 2.41
CA ALA A 20 -5.02 -3.40 3.64
C ALA A 20 -6.39 -4.13 3.54
N PRO A 21 -6.59 -5.19 4.34
CA PRO A 21 -5.55 -6.07 4.88
C PRO A 21 -4.95 -6.96 3.76
N VAL A 22 -3.79 -7.57 4.04
CA VAL A 22 -3.21 -8.68 3.27
C VAL A 22 -2.91 -9.81 4.24
N SER A 23 -3.50 -10.98 4.00
CA SER A 23 -3.34 -12.15 4.86
C SER A 23 -3.24 -13.42 4.03
N VAL A 24 -2.40 -14.34 4.47
CA VAL A 24 -2.23 -15.67 3.85
C VAL A 24 -2.47 -16.73 4.91
N LEU A 25 -3.33 -17.70 4.60
CA LEU A 25 -3.59 -18.85 5.46
C LEU A 25 -2.26 -19.55 5.82
N PRO A 26 -2.06 -19.99 7.08
CA PRO A 26 -0.77 -20.55 7.54
C PRO A 26 -0.20 -21.66 6.64
N ALA A 27 -1.06 -22.56 6.15
CA ALA A 27 -0.67 -23.65 5.25
C ALA A 27 -0.07 -23.19 3.90
N TYR A 28 -0.24 -21.92 3.53
CA TYR A 28 0.23 -21.33 2.28
C TYR A 28 1.26 -20.20 2.48
N GLN A 29 1.69 -19.97 3.73
CA GLN A 29 2.74 -19.00 4.03
C GLN A 29 4.11 -19.48 3.54
N ASN A 30 5.04 -18.56 3.33
CA ASN A 30 6.40 -18.83 2.83
C ASN A 30 6.48 -19.49 1.44
N GLN A 31 5.37 -19.59 0.71
CA GLN A 31 5.29 -20.12 -0.66
C GLN A 31 5.19 -19.01 -1.72
N GLY A 32 5.41 -17.74 -1.33
CA GLY A 32 5.33 -16.60 -2.25
C GLY A 32 3.92 -16.05 -2.50
N VAL A 33 2.86 -16.66 -1.94
CA VAL A 33 1.46 -16.23 -2.13
C VAL A 33 1.24 -14.77 -1.76
N GLY A 34 1.72 -14.34 -0.59
CA GLY A 34 1.58 -12.94 -0.15
C GLY A 34 2.28 -11.96 -1.09
N SER A 35 3.46 -12.31 -1.59
CA SER A 35 4.18 -11.50 -2.58
C SER A 35 3.43 -11.43 -3.90
N ALA A 36 2.88 -12.54 -4.38
CA ALA A 36 2.09 -12.58 -5.61
C ALA A 36 0.83 -11.72 -5.51
N LEU A 37 0.13 -11.76 -4.37
CA LEU A 37 -1.04 -10.92 -4.11
C LEU A 37 -0.68 -9.43 -4.15
N ILE A 38 0.40 -9.02 -3.48
CA ILE A 38 0.83 -7.62 -3.42
C ILE A 38 1.27 -7.13 -4.81
N ASN A 39 2.10 -7.90 -5.51
CA ASN A 39 2.56 -7.54 -6.85
C ASN A 39 1.40 -7.38 -7.83
N ASN A 40 0.44 -8.31 -7.80
CA ASN A 40 -0.75 -8.22 -8.64
C ASN A 40 -1.60 -6.99 -8.29
N ALA A 41 -1.78 -6.69 -7.00
CA ALA A 41 -2.49 -5.50 -6.54
C ALA A 41 -1.87 -4.21 -7.11
N LEU A 42 -0.54 -4.08 -7.00
CA LEU A 42 0.19 -2.91 -7.48
C LEU A 42 0.13 -2.78 -9.00
N GLN A 43 0.29 -3.90 -9.73
CA GLN A 43 0.15 -3.92 -11.19
C GLN A 43 -1.26 -3.48 -11.62
N THR A 44 -2.30 -3.98 -10.97
CA THR A 44 -3.68 -3.58 -11.25
C THR A 44 -3.91 -2.10 -10.94
N ALA A 45 -3.39 -1.60 -9.82
CA ALA A 45 -3.48 -0.18 -9.49
C ALA A 45 -2.83 0.70 -10.57
N GLN A 46 -1.65 0.30 -11.06
CA GLN A 46 -0.96 1.00 -12.15
C GLN A 46 -1.76 0.97 -13.46
N GLN A 47 -2.31 -0.20 -13.84
CA GLN A 47 -3.13 -0.35 -15.05
C GLN A 47 -4.40 0.51 -15.02
N LEU A 48 -4.94 0.75 -13.82
CA LEU A 48 -6.11 1.62 -13.59
C LEU A 48 -5.73 3.09 -13.41
N ASN A 49 -4.47 3.48 -13.67
CA ASN A 49 -3.94 4.83 -13.55
C ASN A 49 -4.05 5.43 -12.14
N HIS A 50 -3.98 4.60 -11.09
CA HIS A 50 -3.84 5.11 -9.73
C HIS A 50 -2.39 5.57 -9.48
N ALA A 51 -2.24 6.81 -9.05
CA ALA A 51 -0.92 7.42 -8.83
C ALA A 51 -0.26 7.01 -7.50
N VAL A 52 -1.04 6.66 -6.48
CA VAL A 52 -0.54 6.44 -5.12
C VAL A 52 -1.16 5.20 -4.48
N VAL A 53 -0.31 4.35 -3.92
CA VAL A 53 -0.70 3.25 -3.01
C VAL A 53 0.05 3.44 -1.69
N ILE A 54 -0.66 3.45 -0.57
CA ILE A 54 -0.12 3.59 0.79
C ILE A 54 -0.31 2.27 1.53
N VAL A 55 0.64 1.94 2.41
CA VAL A 55 0.53 0.81 3.33
C VAL A 55 0.99 1.22 4.72
N MET A 56 0.31 0.74 5.74
CA MET A 56 0.77 0.80 7.12
C MET A 56 1.26 -0.58 7.52
N GLY A 57 2.56 -0.73 7.81
CA GLY A 57 3.13 -2.03 8.10
C GLY A 57 4.62 -2.02 8.36
N HIS A 58 5.21 -3.22 8.41
CA HIS A 58 6.61 -3.40 8.83
C HIS A 58 7.59 -2.72 7.88
N ALA A 59 8.44 -1.86 8.45
CA ALA A 59 9.47 -1.08 7.75
C ALA A 59 10.48 -1.92 6.95
N THR A 60 10.65 -3.21 7.29
CA THR A 60 11.56 -4.13 6.58
C THR A 60 10.84 -5.08 5.62
N TYR A 61 9.51 -5.17 5.70
CA TYR A 61 8.74 -6.08 4.86
C TYR A 61 8.40 -5.44 3.51
N TYR A 62 7.75 -4.27 3.53
CA TYR A 62 7.20 -3.64 2.33
C TYR A 62 8.21 -3.02 1.34
N PRO A 63 9.44 -2.61 1.73
CA PRO A 63 10.41 -2.11 0.75
C PRO A 63 10.76 -3.10 -0.38
N ARG A 64 10.59 -4.41 -0.15
CA ARG A 64 10.79 -5.43 -1.19
C ARG A 64 9.84 -5.30 -2.40
N PHE A 65 8.75 -4.55 -2.25
CA PHE A 65 7.76 -4.27 -3.30
C PHE A 65 7.86 -2.84 -3.86
N GLY A 66 8.89 -2.08 -3.48
CA GLY A 66 9.09 -0.70 -3.91
C GLY A 66 8.40 0.36 -3.04
N PHE A 67 7.86 -0.01 -1.87
CA PHE A 67 7.34 0.99 -0.93
C PHE A 67 8.47 1.77 -0.26
N GLU A 68 8.23 3.06 -0.06
CA GLU A 68 9.10 3.97 0.68
C GLU A 68 8.37 4.59 1.88
N PRO A 69 9.10 5.08 2.90
CA PRO A 69 8.49 5.82 3.99
C PRO A 69 7.70 7.04 3.47
N ALA A 70 6.42 7.13 3.83
CA ALA A 70 5.52 8.20 3.40
C ALA A 70 5.96 9.59 3.88
N SER A 71 6.71 9.65 4.99
CA SER A 71 7.26 10.89 5.54
C SER A 71 8.22 11.62 4.58
N LYS A 72 8.85 10.92 3.63
CA LYS A 72 9.64 11.55 2.55
C LYS A 72 8.80 12.49 1.66
N TYR A 73 7.49 12.31 1.68
CA TYR A 73 6.52 13.07 0.89
C TYR A 73 5.60 13.94 1.77
N ASN A 74 5.96 14.15 3.05
CA ASN A 74 5.14 14.88 4.03
C ASN A 74 3.74 14.26 4.25
N ILE A 75 3.59 12.95 4.05
CA ILE A 75 2.35 12.23 4.31
C ILE A 75 2.46 11.53 5.67
N ALA A 76 1.53 11.84 6.57
CA ALA A 76 1.42 11.23 7.89
C ALA A 76 0.16 10.35 8.00
N ALA A 77 0.17 9.42 8.96
CA ALA A 77 -1.02 8.63 9.28
C ALA A 77 -2.03 9.49 10.08
N PRO A 78 -3.34 9.21 9.96
CA PRO A 78 -4.38 10.03 10.60
C PRO A 78 -4.48 9.88 12.14
N TYR A 79 -3.63 9.06 12.76
CA TYR A 79 -3.70 8.72 14.19
C TYR A 79 -2.33 8.77 14.90
N GLU A 80 -1.41 9.59 14.43
CA GLU A 80 -0.20 9.94 15.20
C GLU A 80 -0.48 11.07 16.20
#